data_AF-A0AAN8H462-F1
#
_entry.id   AF-A0AAN8H462-F1
#
_cell.length_a   1.000
_cell.length_b   1.000
_cell.length_c   1.000
_cell.angle_alpha   90.00
_cell.angle_beta   90.00
_cell.angle_gamma   90.00
#
_symmetry.space_group_name_H-M   'P 1'
#
loop_
_entity.id
_entity.type
_entity.pdbx_description
1 polymer ?
#
loop_
_entity_poly.entity_id
_entity_poly.type
_entity_poly.pdbx_seq_one_letter_code
_entity_poly.pdbx_strand_id
1 'polypeptide(L)'
;MKIALASALIHAFPCLNDDSGSGFGTWYAKGRSHHPATGFLEERLRNIRKQLRRSSRGPRPQREQDTVPSRIVIPAATISEERAVQFAEWLKNNSQPLAQVEAYMRDSCQYRAGWIRAEHSKSIPEVLAMFPRLTTRGMMPGEK
;
A
#
# COMPACT_ATOMS: atom_id res chain seq x y z
N MET A 1 5.15 27.57 -14.34
CA MET A 1 5.54 26.52 -13.36
C MET A 1 5.16 25.09 -13.75
N LYS A 2 3.93 24.77 -14.22
CA LYS A 2 3.57 23.36 -14.54
C LYS A 2 4.35 22.73 -15.70
N ILE A 3 4.68 23.51 -16.73
CA ILE A 3 5.55 23.07 -17.84
C ILE A 3 6.95 22.71 -17.30
N ALA A 4 7.51 23.54 -16.43
CA ALA A 4 8.81 23.28 -15.82
C ALA A 4 8.80 22.01 -14.95
N LEU A 5 7.70 21.75 -14.23
CA LEU A 5 7.53 20.50 -13.48
C LEU A 5 7.47 19.27 -14.40
N ALA A 6 6.69 19.35 -15.48
CA ALA A 6 6.61 18.26 -16.47
C ALA A 6 7.98 17.99 -17.11
N SER A 7 8.72 19.04 -17.48
CA SER A 7 10.08 18.92 -18.00
C SER A 7 11.05 18.33 -16.96
N ALA A 8 10.96 18.72 -15.69
CA ALA A 8 11.81 18.20 -14.63
C ALA A 8 11.55 16.72 -14.35
N LEU A 9 10.30 16.26 -14.47
CA LEU A 9 9.94 14.84 -14.33
C LEU A 9 10.58 13.99 -15.41
N ILE A 10 10.53 14.44 -16.67
CA ILE A 10 11.18 13.77 -17.79
C ILE A 10 12.70 13.76 -17.62
N HIS A 11 13.28 14.88 -17.16
CA HIS A 11 14.70 14.96 -16.88
C HIS A 11 15.14 13.99 -15.76
N ALA A 12 14.36 13.86 -14.68
CA ALA A 12 14.65 12.95 -13.58
C ALA A 12 14.41 11.48 -13.94
N PHE A 13 13.44 11.22 -14.82
CA PHE A 13 13.05 9.89 -15.24
C PHE A 13 12.92 9.82 -16.76
N PRO A 14 14.04 9.66 -17.49
CA PRO A 14 14.02 9.64 -18.95
C PRO A 14 13.16 8.53 -19.56
N CYS A 15 12.94 7.43 -18.83
CA CYS A 15 12.04 6.34 -19.23
C CYS A 15 10.56 6.74 -19.30
N LEU A 16 10.19 7.91 -18.79
CA LEU A 16 8.84 8.46 -18.85
C LEU A 16 8.62 9.37 -20.06
N ASN A 17 9.66 9.58 -20.87
CA ASN A 17 9.58 10.33 -22.12
C ASN A 17 8.84 9.46 -23.14
N ASP A 18 7.69 9.93 -23.60
CA ASP A 18 7.10 9.42 -24.81
C ASP A 18 7.86 10.07 -25.98
N ASP A 19 8.32 9.29 -26.96
CA ASP A 19 9.02 9.80 -28.16
C ASP A 19 8.15 10.74 -29.04
N SER A 20 7.04 11.25 -28.50
CA SER A 20 6.12 12.18 -29.13
C SER A 20 6.52 13.64 -28.83
N GLY A 21 6.85 14.39 -29.89
CA GLY A 21 6.98 15.85 -29.87
C GLY A 21 7.93 16.42 -28.79
N SER A 22 7.42 17.30 -27.92
CA SER A 22 8.23 18.01 -26.91
C SER A 22 8.69 17.13 -25.73
N GLY A 23 8.35 15.84 -25.73
CA GLY A 23 8.76 14.84 -24.73
C GLY A 23 8.12 14.95 -23.35
N PHE A 24 7.45 16.07 -23.04
CA PHE A 24 6.70 16.28 -21.80
C PHE A 24 5.20 16.53 -22.04
N GLY A 25 4.75 16.47 -23.29
CA GLY A 25 3.37 16.79 -23.68
C GLY A 25 2.33 15.88 -23.03
N THR A 26 2.68 14.60 -22.84
CA THR A 26 1.85 13.62 -22.13
C THR A 26 1.67 13.96 -20.64
N TRP A 27 2.69 14.57 -20.02
CA TRP A 27 2.64 14.99 -18.63
C TRP A 27 1.88 16.31 -18.43
N TYR A 28 2.07 17.26 -19.35
CA TYR A 28 1.36 18.53 -19.36
C TYR A 28 1.31 19.16 -20.75
N ALA A 29 0.10 19.38 -21.25
CA ALA A 29 -0.17 20.19 -22.42
C ALA A 29 -0.98 21.43 -22.03
N LYS A 30 -0.45 22.61 -22.39
CA LYS A 30 -1.13 23.87 -22.14
C LYS A 30 -2.43 23.93 -22.96
N GLY A 31 -3.52 24.28 -22.31
CA GLY A 31 -4.81 24.50 -22.97
C GLY A 31 -4.74 25.66 -23.97
N ARG A 32 -5.54 25.60 -25.03
CA ARG A 32 -5.69 26.67 -26.04
C ARG A 32 -7.12 27.18 -26.02
N SER A 33 -7.29 28.51 -26.01
CA SER A 33 -8.53 29.32 -26.06
C SER A 33 -9.80 28.75 -25.40
N HIS A 34 -10.33 27.61 -25.88
CA HIS A 34 -11.55 26.96 -25.40
C HIS A 34 -11.33 25.56 -24.80
N HIS A 35 -10.09 25.07 -24.77
CA HIS A 35 -9.73 23.77 -24.21
C HIS A 35 -8.94 23.94 -22.91
N PRO A 36 -9.33 23.24 -21.84
CA PRO A 36 -8.54 23.25 -20.60
C PRO A 36 -7.16 22.62 -20.85
N ALA A 37 -6.21 22.92 -19.97
CA ALA A 37 -4.95 22.18 -19.95
C ALA A 37 -5.20 20.68 -19.71
N THR A 38 -4.40 19.85 -20.36
CA THR A 38 -4.49 18.38 -20.33
C THR A 38 -3.16 17.76 -19.93
N GLY A 39 -3.15 16.43 -19.74
CA GLY A 39 -1.98 15.65 -19.31
C GLY A 39 -2.14 15.06 -17.92
N PHE A 40 -1.25 14.13 -17.56
CA PHE A 40 -1.33 13.38 -16.29
C PHE A 40 -1.33 14.29 -15.05
N LEU A 41 -0.57 15.39 -15.08
CA LEU A 41 -0.55 16.34 -13.97
C LEU A 41 -1.91 17.04 -13.78
N GLU A 42 -2.59 17.41 -14.87
CA GLU A 42 -3.90 18.05 -14.78
C GLU A 42 -4.99 17.09 -14.29
N GLU A 43 -4.96 15.83 -14.72
CA GLU A 43 -5.90 14.83 -14.26
C GLU A 43 -5.67 14.49 -12.78
N ARG A 44 -4.42 14.36 -12.34
CA ARG A 44 -4.10 14.16 -10.91
C ARG A 44 -4.58 15.34 -10.07
N LEU A 45 -4.32 16.58 -10.48
CA LEU A 45 -4.80 17.77 -9.78
C LEU A 45 -6.32 17.89 -9.80
N ARG A 46 -6.99 17.46 -10.88
CA ARG A 46 -8.45 17.40 -10.94
C ARG A 46 -8.99 16.40 -9.92
N ASN A 47 -8.38 15.22 -9.79
CA ASN A 47 -8.80 14.20 -8.83
C ASN A 47 -8.57 14.64 -7.38
N ILE A 48 -7.43 15.24 -7.08
CA ILE A 48 -7.16 15.83 -5.75
C ILE A 48 -8.20 16.91 -5.42
N ARG A 49 -8.50 17.82 -6.34
CA ARG A 49 -9.54 18.86 -6.14
C ARG A 49 -10.93 18.25 -5.96
N LYS A 50 -11.28 17.21 -6.72
CA LYS A 50 -12.55 16.48 -6.56
C LYS A 50 -12.63 15.86 -5.16
N GLN A 51 -11.56 15.22 -4.70
CA GLN A 51 -11.50 14.61 -3.37
C GLN A 51 -11.63 15.66 -2.27
N LEU A 52 -10.87 16.76 -2.34
CA LEU A 52 -10.93 17.83 -1.35
C LEU A 52 -12.32 18.46 -1.26
N ARG A 53 -13.00 18.66 -2.41
CA ARG A 53 -14.39 19.14 -2.45
C ARG A 53 -15.39 18.16 -1.84
N ARG A 54 -15.13 16.85 -1.91
CA ARG A 54 -15.95 15.84 -1.23
C ARG A 54 -15.73 15.84 0.28
N SER A 55 -14.51 16.13 0.72
CA SER A 55 -14.18 16.27 2.13
C SER A 55 -14.66 17.59 2.74
N SER A 56 -14.73 18.66 1.95
CA SER A 56 -15.15 19.99 2.43
C SER A 56 -16.67 20.21 2.40
N ARG A 57 -17.40 19.48 1.56
CA ARG A 57 -18.86 19.40 1.63
C ARG A 57 -19.17 18.42 2.74
N GLY A 58 -19.64 18.92 3.88
CA GLY A 58 -20.04 18.12 5.04
C GLY A 58 -20.92 16.92 4.64
N PRO A 59 -21.09 15.94 5.55
CA PRO A 59 -21.62 14.62 5.22
C PRO A 59 -22.90 14.73 4.39
N ARG A 60 -22.81 14.28 3.14
CA ARG A 60 -23.98 14.07 2.27
C ARG A 60 -24.87 13.06 3.00
N PRO A 61 -26.22 13.21 3.01
CA PRO A 61 -27.08 12.13 3.49
C PRO A 61 -26.78 10.91 2.64
N GLN A 62 -26.08 9.97 3.28
CA GLN A 62 -25.54 8.78 2.67
C GLN A 62 -26.74 7.87 2.44
N ARG A 63 -27.10 7.62 1.17
CA ARG A 63 -27.70 6.32 0.86
C ARG A 63 -26.71 5.30 1.38
N GLU A 64 -27.16 4.48 2.32
CA GLU A 64 -26.46 3.38 2.96
C GLU A 64 -25.81 2.49 1.89
N GLN A 65 -24.60 2.85 1.50
CA GLN A 65 -23.61 1.94 0.97
C GLN A 65 -22.37 2.24 1.79
N ASP A 66 -22.21 1.38 2.78
CA ASP A 66 -21.16 1.34 3.76
C ASP A 66 -19.77 1.44 3.11
N THR A 67 -19.17 2.62 3.13
CA THR A 67 -17.72 2.74 3.07
C THR A 67 -17.17 2.61 4.48
N VAL A 68 -17.29 1.41 5.06
CA VAL A 68 -16.32 0.97 6.06
C VAL A 68 -15.00 0.91 5.29
N PRO A 69 -13.89 1.53 5.73
CA PRO A 69 -12.59 1.14 5.20
C PRO A 69 -12.55 -0.37 5.39
N SER A 70 -12.43 -1.15 4.31
CA SER A 70 -12.51 -2.61 4.36
C SER A 70 -11.50 -3.10 5.37
N ARG A 71 -11.92 -3.17 6.63
CA ARG A 71 -11.20 -3.75 7.74
C ARG A 71 -11.33 -5.20 7.34
N ILE A 72 -10.32 -5.69 6.61
CA ILE A 72 -10.18 -7.12 6.37
C ILE A 72 -10.32 -7.71 7.76
N VAL A 73 -11.49 -8.30 8.03
CA VAL A 73 -11.80 -8.90 9.31
C VAL A 73 -10.86 -10.08 9.34
N ILE A 74 -9.76 -9.95 10.09
CA ILE A 74 -8.87 -11.08 10.29
C ILE A 74 -9.71 -12.09 11.05
N PRO A 75 -9.92 -13.30 10.50
CA PRO A 75 -10.62 -14.34 11.23
C PRO A 75 -9.93 -14.57 12.57
N ALA A 76 -10.70 -14.85 13.62
CA ALA A 76 -10.14 -15.16 14.92
C ALA A 76 -9.07 -16.24 14.80
N ALA A 77 -7.98 -16.09 15.58
CA ALA A 77 -6.86 -17.02 15.55
C ALA A 77 -7.35 -18.46 15.77
N THR A 78 -6.98 -19.38 14.88
CA THR A 78 -7.32 -20.81 15.00
C THR A 78 -6.56 -21.52 16.12
N ILE A 79 -5.51 -20.88 16.64
CA ILE A 79 -4.67 -21.38 17.74
C ILE A 79 -4.75 -20.43 18.93
N SER A 80 -4.53 -20.96 20.14
CA SER A 80 -4.46 -20.13 21.34
C SER A 80 -3.30 -19.14 21.28
N GLU A 81 -3.42 -18.05 22.03
CA GLU A 81 -2.39 -17.00 22.09
C GLU A 81 -1.05 -17.57 22.60
N GLU A 82 -1.07 -18.44 23.60
CA GLU A 82 0.13 -19.06 24.16
C GLU A 82 0.87 -19.91 23.10
N ARG A 83 0.11 -20.67 22.29
CA ARG A 83 0.68 -21.45 21.18
C ARG A 83 1.25 -20.54 20.10
N ALA A 84 0.58 -19.43 19.79
CA ALA A 84 1.06 -18.48 18.80
C ALA A 84 2.37 -17.79 19.23
N VAL A 85 2.49 -17.44 20.52
CA VAL A 85 3.72 -16.91 21.11
C VAL A 85 4.85 -17.94 21.06
N GLN A 86 4.57 -19.21 21.41
CA GLN A 86 5.55 -20.29 21.30
C GLN A 86 6.10 -20.45 19.87
N PHE A 87 5.21 -20.39 18.87
CA PHE A 87 5.62 -20.45 17.46
C PHE A 87 6.47 -19.25 17.04
N ALA A 88 6.05 -18.03 17.43
CA ALA A 88 6.82 -16.82 17.15
C ALA A 88 8.22 -16.90 17.75
N GLU A 89 8.34 -17.35 19.00
CA GLU A 89 9.62 -17.47 19.69
C GLU A 89 10.51 -18.55 19.05
N TRP A 90 9.94 -19.69 18.66
CA TRP A 90 10.66 -20.73 17.95
C TRP A 90 11.21 -20.22 16.59
N LEU A 91 10.39 -19.47 15.84
CA LEU A 91 10.75 -18.93 14.52
C LEU A 91 11.85 -17.86 14.55
N LYS A 92 12.09 -17.22 15.71
CA LYS A 92 13.24 -16.32 15.90
C LYS A 92 14.56 -17.09 15.78
N ASN A 93 14.63 -18.23 16.47
CA ASN A 93 15.87 -18.99 16.64
C ASN A 93 16.06 -20.06 15.56
N ASN A 94 15.00 -20.44 14.83
CA ASN A 94 15.03 -21.54 13.87
C ASN A 94 14.65 -21.08 12.45
N SER A 95 15.45 -21.49 11.47
CA SER A 95 15.18 -21.27 10.03
C SER A 95 15.05 -22.58 9.24
N GLN A 96 15.21 -23.71 9.93
CA GLN A 96 15.13 -25.06 9.39
C GLN A 96 14.55 -25.99 10.48
N PRO A 97 13.89 -27.10 10.11
CA PRO A 97 13.58 -27.51 8.73
C PRO A 97 12.46 -26.65 8.10
N LEU A 98 12.56 -26.39 6.79
CA LEU A 98 11.59 -25.54 6.05
C LEU A 98 10.13 -25.95 6.26
N ALA A 99 9.83 -27.25 6.20
CA ALA A 99 8.47 -27.75 6.39
C ALA A 99 7.85 -27.31 7.74
N GLN A 100 8.66 -27.26 8.80
CA GLN A 100 8.21 -26.85 10.13
C GLN A 100 8.09 -25.33 10.23
N VAL A 101 9.02 -24.59 9.63
CA VAL A 101 8.94 -23.12 9.53
C VAL A 101 7.65 -22.72 8.81
N GLU A 102 7.34 -23.34 7.66
CA GLU A 102 6.13 -23.09 6.90
C GLU A 102 4.87 -23.41 7.69
N ALA A 103 4.84 -24.54 8.41
CA ALA A 103 3.72 -24.92 9.25
C ALA A 103 3.48 -23.87 10.35
N TYR A 104 4.50 -23.48 11.09
CA TYR A 104 4.36 -22.49 12.17
C TYR A 104 4.05 -21.09 11.64
N MET A 105 4.60 -20.73 10.47
CA MET A 105 4.25 -19.49 9.78
C MET A 105 2.79 -19.49 9.35
N ARG A 106 2.27 -20.60 8.83
CA ARG A 106 0.86 -20.74 8.46
C ARG A 106 -0.05 -20.65 9.69
N ASP A 107 0.25 -21.43 10.74
CA ASP A 107 -0.60 -21.56 11.92
C ASP A 107 -0.68 -20.26 12.73
N SER A 108 0.43 -19.51 12.85
CA SER A 108 0.44 -18.22 13.57
C SER A 108 0.09 -17.01 12.70
N CYS A 109 -0.32 -17.20 11.44
CA CYS A 109 -0.58 -16.11 10.50
C CYS A 109 -1.60 -15.09 11.01
N GLN A 110 -2.72 -15.56 11.59
CA GLN A 110 -3.78 -14.69 12.09
C GLN A 110 -3.33 -13.91 13.34
N TYR A 111 -2.61 -14.56 14.26
CA TYR A 111 -2.04 -13.91 15.43
C TYR A 111 -1.08 -12.78 15.04
N ARG A 112 -0.14 -13.04 14.11
CA ARG A 112 0.80 -12.01 13.63
C ARG A 112 0.06 -10.84 12.99
N ALA A 113 -0.93 -11.12 12.15
CA ALA A 113 -1.72 -10.09 11.49
C ALA A 113 -2.51 -9.23 12.51
N GLY A 114 -3.07 -9.86 13.55
CA GLY A 114 -3.74 -9.17 14.66
C GLY A 114 -2.75 -8.28 15.42
N TRP A 115 -1.61 -8.84 15.83
CA TRP A 115 -0.58 -8.12 16.59
C TRP A 115 -0.06 -6.89 15.85
N ILE A 116 0.26 -7.02 14.55
CA ILE A 116 0.73 -5.91 13.70
C ILE A 116 -0.30 -4.78 13.61
N ARG A 117 -1.60 -5.11 13.65
CA ARG A 117 -2.70 -4.15 13.48
C ARG A 117 -3.31 -3.63 14.77
N ALA A 118 -3.05 -4.28 15.90
CA ALA A 118 -3.65 -3.94 17.20
C ALA A 118 -3.25 -2.55 17.70
N GLU A 119 -2.11 -2.02 17.24
CA GLU A 119 -1.56 -0.76 17.71
C GLU A 119 -1.14 0.09 16.52
N HIS A 120 -1.56 1.34 16.49
CA HIS A 120 -1.49 2.20 15.32
C HIS A 120 -0.06 2.66 14.95
N SER A 121 0.99 2.11 15.56
CA SER A 121 2.36 2.58 15.41
C SER A 121 3.45 1.52 15.57
N LYS A 122 3.21 0.27 15.17
CA LYS A 122 4.30 -0.73 15.08
C LYS A 122 5.21 -0.40 13.91
N SER A 123 6.49 -0.13 14.18
CA SER A 123 7.47 0.19 13.14
C SER A 123 7.90 -1.08 12.38
N ILE A 124 8.36 -0.94 11.13
CA ILE A 124 8.88 -2.10 10.36
C ILE A 124 10.00 -2.84 11.11
N PRO A 125 11.00 -2.16 11.72
CA PRO A 125 12.04 -2.83 12.50
C PRO A 125 11.48 -3.64 13.68
N GLU A 126 10.47 -3.12 14.38
CA GLU A 126 9.82 -3.80 15.51
C GLU A 126 9.06 -5.05 15.05
N VAL A 127 8.34 -4.95 13.93
CA VAL A 127 7.65 -6.08 13.31
C VAL A 127 8.64 -7.18 12.92
N LEU A 128 9.78 -6.82 12.32
CA LEU A 128 10.80 -7.80 11.91
C LEU A 128 11.61 -8.35 13.08
N ALA A 129 11.78 -7.60 14.17
CA ALA A 129 12.38 -8.10 15.40
C ALA A 129 11.51 -9.19 16.04
N MET A 130 10.19 -9.01 16.03
CA MET A 130 9.25 -9.99 16.56
C MET A 130 9.02 -11.16 15.60
N PHE A 131 8.96 -10.88 14.29
CA PHE A 131 8.64 -11.86 13.25
C PHE A 131 9.67 -11.81 12.09
N PRO A 132 10.90 -12.29 12.32
CA PRO A 132 12.00 -12.18 11.35
C PRO A 132 11.77 -12.97 10.06
N ARG A 133 10.83 -13.93 10.05
CA ARG A 133 10.54 -14.79 8.90
C ARG A 133 9.51 -14.22 7.93
N LEU A 134 8.93 -13.03 8.19
CA LEU A 134 7.95 -12.40 7.30
C LEU A 134 8.52 -12.05 5.91
N THR A 135 9.81 -11.77 5.82
CA THR A 135 10.49 -11.45 4.55
C THR A 135 11.18 -12.66 3.92
N THR A 136 11.03 -13.85 4.52
CA THR A 136 11.57 -15.07 3.91
C THR A 136 10.74 -15.42 2.69
N ARG A 137 11.42 -15.63 1.56
CA ARG A 137 10.79 -15.93 0.25
C ARG A 137 9.80 -17.09 0.37
N GLY A 138 8.61 -16.94 -0.21
CA GLY A 138 7.55 -17.96 -0.18
C GLY A 138 6.68 -17.96 1.07
N MET A 139 6.94 -17.08 2.05
CA MET A 139 6.15 -16.98 3.28
C MET A 139 5.02 -15.95 3.20
N MET A 140 4.97 -15.14 2.12
CA MET A 140 3.93 -14.16 1.87
C MET A 140 2.92 -14.68 0.82
N PRO A 141 1.60 -14.56 1.05
CA PRO A 141 0.61 -14.98 0.07
C PRO A 141 0.73 -14.12 -1.19
N GLY A 142 1.19 -14.73 -2.29
CA GLY A 142 1.29 -14.08 -3.61
C GLY A 142 2.64 -14.20 -4.31
N GLU A 143 3.69 -14.68 -3.62
CA GLU A 143 4.95 -15.05 -4.28
C GLU A 143 4.80 -16.46 -4.90
N LYS A 144 4.44 -16.52 -6.18
CA LYS A 144 4.66 -17.70 -7.02
C LYS A 144 5.94 -17.51 -7.82
#